data_AF-G5QKJ2-F1
#
_entry.id   AF-G5QKJ2-F1
#
_cell.length_a   1.000
_cell.length_b   1.000
_cell.length_c   1.000
_cell.angle_alpha   90.00
_cell.angle_beta   90.00
_cell.angle_gamma   90.00
#
_symmetry.space_group_name_H-M   'P 1'
#
loop_
_entity.id
_entity.type
_entity.pdbx_description
1 polymer ?
#
loop_
_entity_poly.entity_id
_entity_poly.type
_entity_poly.pdbx_seq_one_letter_code
_entity_poly.pdbx_strand_id
1 'polypeptide(L)'
;MMKRITALMLLVSTALSAETLPDSHMMRDMSMGESRRALQDSTRGVNQLIEQRRYQQLKQQHLLAEPEPVAPALPQSAQCLPIAGVYLQGINLLSPVDLSTLSALPGECISNSDINRLTRELTRLYVQKGYITARIQIVRPNSQGELGLSVTEGFIEKIEGGDRWVNNNFLFPGLEGKPLKLSELDQGLDQANRLQSNTTKLNILPGRQVGGSIISLRNQHDRPWLITADIDNYGQKITGKWLARATATLDSPFGLSDFVSLNINSTLENPTHRYSRAYTLLYSLPYGALTFSGFASVSSYDAHQLLQSTVSKLNGRTQQYGLRSDYVFFRDSDQIDSLSGQLTYR
;
A
#
# COMPACT_ATOMS: atom_id res chain seq x y z
N MET A 1 14.38 19.58 -17.06
CA MET A 1 13.43 19.30 -18.16
C MET A 1 12.39 18.32 -17.62
N MET A 2 11.25 18.82 -17.12
CA MET A 2 10.25 18.02 -16.40
C MET A 2 9.40 17.20 -17.39
N LYS A 3 9.53 15.87 -17.35
CA LYS A 3 8.61 14.97 -18.07
C LYS A 3 7.33 14.81 -17.25
N ARG A 4 6.24 15.35 -17.77
CA ARG A 4 4.88 15.08 -17.30
C ARG A 4 4.51 13.64 -17.66
N ILE A 5 4.27 12.80 -16.66
CA ILE A 5 3.70 11.47 -16.87
C ILE A 5 2.19 11.63 -16.83
N THR A 6 1.58 11.49 -18.00
CA THR A 6 0.12 11.55 -18.17
C THR A 6 -0.41 10.13 -18.03
N ALA A 7 -1.12 9.82 -16.95
CA ALA A 7 -1.84 8.57 -16.82
C ALA A 7 -3.15 8.66 -17.61
N LEU A 8 -3.20 8.01 -18.77
CA LEU A 8 -4.40 7.88 -19.60
C LEU A 8 -5.09 6.55 -19.25
N MET A 9 -6.19 6.62 -18.49
CA MET A 9 -7.12 5.49 -18.36
C MET A 9 -8.23 5.64 -19.40
N LEU A 10 -8.30 4.71 -20.36
CA LEU A 10 -9.44 4.56 -21.26
C LEU A 10 -10.35 3.45 -20.71
N LEU A 11 -11.58 3.82 -20.34
CA LEU A 11 -12.67 2.88 -20.09
C LEU A 11 -13.68 3.04 -21.23
N VAL A 12 -13.75 2.04 -22.10
CA VAL A 12 -14.77 1.95 -23.16
C VAL A 12 -15.90 1.07 -22.64
N SER A 13 -17.07 1.66 -22.41
CA SER A 13 -18.32 0.94 -22.18
C SER A 13 -19.29 1.30 -23.31
N THR A 14 -19.47 0.39 -24.27
CA THR A 14 -20.49 0.54 -25.32
C THR A 14 -21.84 0.06 -24.80
N ALA A 15 -22.84 0.93 -24.80
CA ALA A 15 -24.24 0.55 -24.63
C ALA A 15 -24.97 0.85 -25.94
N LEU A 16 -25.54 -0.19 -26.57
CA LEU A 16 -26.49 -0.04 -27.67
C LEU A 16 -27.80 0.52 -27.10
N SER A 17 -28.30 1.59 -27.70
CA SER A 17 -29.64 2.13 -27.38
C SER A 17 -30.54 1.97 -28.60
N ALA A 18 -31.74 1.46 -28.38
CA ALA A 18 -32.84 1.51 -29.35
C ALA A 18 -33.87 2.55 -28.86
N GLU A 19 -34.25 3.47 -29.74
CA GLU A 19 -35.22 4.54 -29.47
C GLU A 19 -36.66 4.09 -29.73
N THR A 20 -37.58 4.46 -28.83
CA THR A 20 -39.02 4.67 -29.11
C THR A 20 -39.61 5.74 -28.14
N LEU A 21 -40.69 6.41 -28.58
CA LEU A 21 -41.22 7.75 -28.21
C LEU A 21 -42.42 7.72 -27.19
N PRO A 22 -42.99 8.85 -26.69
CA PRO A 22 -42.87 9.26 -25.28
C PRO A 22 -44.21 9.42 -24.51
N ASP A 23 -44.16 9.22 -23.19
CA ASP A 23 -44.85 10.01 -22.13
C ASP A 23 -44.83 9.28 -20.77
N SER A 24 -44.78 7.95 -20.77
CA SER A 24 -44.51 7.14 -19.56
C SER A 24 -43.02 6.92 -19.29
N HIS A 25 -42.17 7.24 -20.28
CA HIS A 25 -40.72 7.05 -20.22
C HIS A 25 -40.02 8.09 -19.33
N MET A 26 -40.44 9.37 -19.30
CA MET A 26 -39.73 10.40 -18.52
C MET A 26 -39.73 10.13 -17.01
N MET A 27 -40.83 9.66 -16.42
CA MET A 27 -40.88 9.35 -14.98
C MET A 27 -40.04 8.12 -14.64
N ARG A 28 -40.05 7.09 -15.51
CA ARG A 28 -39.22 5.89 -15.36
C ARG A 28 -37.74 6.23 -15.51
N ASP A 29 -37.37 7.05 -16.49
CA ASP A 29 -36.01 7.51 -16.73
C ASP A 29 -35.47 8.40 -15.61
N MET A 30 -36.31 9.25 -14.99
CA MET A 30 -35.91 10.07 -13.84
C MET A 30 -35.75 9.27 -12.55
N SER A 31 -36.66 8.33 -12.24
CA SER A 31 -36.51 7.41 -11.09
C SER A 31 -35.30 6.49 -11.27
N MET A 32 -35.09 5.96 -12.48
CA MET A 32 -33.88 5.21 -12.82
C MET A 32 -32.62 6.10 -12.73
N GLY A 33 -32.76 7.40 -13.00
CA GLY A 33 -31.71 8.40 -12.84
C GLY A 33 -31.24 8.56 -11.40
N GLU A 34 -32.15 8.71 -10.42
CA GLU A 34 -31.78 8.82 -9.00
C GLU A 34 -31.20 7.52 -8.45
N SER A 35 -31.78 6.36 -8.78
CA SER A 35 -31.22 5.05 -8.40
C SER A 35 -29.81 4.83 -8.98
N ARG A 36 -29.60 5.23 -10.24
CA ARG A 36 -28.28 5.15 -10.90
C ARG A 36 -27.27 6.12 -10.29
N ARG A 37 -27.69 7.33 -9.92
CA ARG A 37 -26.84 8.29 -9.20
C ARG A 37 -26.44 7.76 -7.84
N ALA A 38 -27.38 7.19 -7.08
CA ALA A 38 -27.09 6.61 -5.78
C ALA A 38 -26.03 5.49 -5.86
N LEU A 39 -26.07 4.63 -6.90
CA LEU A 39 -25.00 3.65 -7.18
C LEU A 39 -23.66 4.30 -7.51
N GLN A 40 -23.68 5.36 -8.31
CA GLN A 40 -22.46 6.09 -8.69
C GLN A 40 -21.83 6.77 -7.48
N ASP A 41 -22.62 7.42 -6.63
CA ASP A 41 -22.15 8.13 -5.45
C ASP A 41 -21.65 7.16 -4.39
N SER A 42 -22.34 6.03 -4.19
CA SER A 42 -21.86 4.90 -3.39
C SER A 42 -20.48 4.41 -3.87
N THR A 43 -20.36 4.14 -5.17
CA THR A 43 -19.09 3.67 -5.76
C THR A 43 -17.98 4.72 -5.58
N ARG A 44 -18.29 6.00 -5.79
CA ARG A 44 -17.33 7.11 -5.60
C ARG A 44 -16.90 7.23 -4.14
N GLY A 45 -17.83 7.17 -3.19
CA GLY A 45 -17.53 7.28 -1.76
C GLY A 45 -16.60 6.15 -1.28
N VAL A 46 -16.87 4.91 -1.70
CA VAL A 46 -16.00 3.77 -1.39
C VAL A 46 -14.60 3.99 -1.98
N ASN A 47 -14.51 4.36 -3.26
CA ASN A 47 -13.21 4.58 -3.90
C ASN A 47 -12.44 5.74 -3.26
N GLN A 48 -13.11 6.84 -2.93
CA GLN A 48 -12.48 7.97 -2.23
C GLN A 48 -11.91 7.57 -0.88
N LEU A 49 -12.63 6.75 -0.10
CA LEU A 49 -12.16 6.31 1.21
C LEU A 49 -10.96 5.34 1.11
N ILE A 50 -10.90 4.54 0.06
CA ILE A 50 -9.73 3.70 -0.23
C ILE A 50 -8.53 4.56 -0.66
N GLU A 51 -8.73 5.50 -1.58
CA GLU A 51 -7.66 6.38 -2.09
C GLU A 51 -7.11 7.32 -1.02
N GLN A 52 -7.97 7.90 -0.16
CA GLN A 52 -7.53 8.74 0.95
C GLN A 52 -6.58 8.00 1.88
N ARG A 53 -6.86 6.72 2.16
CA ARG A 53 -6.00 5.91 3.02
C ARG A 53 -4.70 5.53 2.36
N ARG A 54 -4.72 5.23 1.06
CA ARG A 54 -3.52 5.06 0.27
C ARG A 54 -2.63 6.30 0.32
N TYR A 55 -3.22 7.48 0.18
CA TYR A 55 -2.49 8.75 0.26
C TYR A 55 -1.87 8.99 1.65
N GLN A 56 -2.59 8.63 2.71
CA GLN A 56 -2.05 8.71 4.08
C GLN A 56 -0.80 7.85 4.27
N GLN A 57 -0.79 6.62 3.72
CA GLN A 57 0.39 5.75 3.75
C GLN A 57 1.60 6.38 3.06
N LEU A 58 1.42 6.92 1.85
CA LEU A 58 2.50 7.54 1.08
C LEU A 58 3.13 8.76 1.77
N LYS A 59 2.32 9.56 2.50
CA LYS A 59 2.81 10.77 3.17
C LYS A 59 3.77 10.45 4.32
N GLN A 60 3.69 9.26 4.91
CA GLN A 60 4.51 8.88 6.07
C GLN A 60 5.94 8.46 5.70
N GLN A 61 6.20 8.17 4.42
CA GLN A 61 7.43 7.55 3.93
C GLN A 61 8.66 8.50 3.85
N HIS A 62 8.49 9.82 4.01
CA HIS A 62 9.45 10.81 3.50
C HIS A 62 10.55 11.28 4.47
N LEU A 63 10.89 10.54 5.54
CA LEU A 63 11.72 11.09 6.62
C LEU A 63 12.77 10.13 7.19
N LEU A 64 13.62 9.50 6.38
CA LEU A 64 14.90 8.95 6.88
C LEU A 64 15.96 9.02 5.77
N ALA A 65 17.02 9.80 6.01
CA ALA A 65 18.23 9.74 5.19
C ALA A 65 18.95 8.43 5.48
N GLU A 66 19.19 7.63 4.45
CA GLU A 66 19.85 6.34 4.58
C GLU A 66 21.36 6.56 4.83
N PRO A 67 21.93 6.08 5.95
CA PRO A 67 23.37 6.18 6.19
C PRO A 67 24.12 5.37 5.13
N GLU A 68 25.30 5.86 4.70
CA GLU A 68 26.14 5.10 3.78
C GLU A 68 26.48 3.73 4.37
N PRO A 69 26.32 2.65 3.60
CA PRO A 69 26.54 1.31 4.12
C PRO A 69 28.02 1.05 4.38
N VAL A 70 28.31 0.44 5.53
CA VAL A 70 29.66 0.18 6.01
C VAL A 70 30.24 -1.03 5.26
N ALA A 71 31.14 -0.78 4.32
CA ALA A 71 31.89 -1.81 3.61
C ALA A 71 33.26 -2.08 4.29
N PRO A 72 33.75 -3.33 4.31
CA PRO A 72 35.10 -3.63 4.78
C PRO A 72 36.15 -2.93 3.91
N ALA A 73 37.19 -2.39 4.53
CA ALA A 73 38.26 -1.70 3.82
C ALA A 73 39.64 -2.15 4.31
N LEU A 74 40.51 -2.51 3.36
CA LEU A 74 41.95 -2.69 3.55
C LEU A 74 42.63 -1.32 3.73
N PRO A 75 43.79 -1.25 4.41
CA PRO A 75 44.57 -0.02 4.54
C PRO A 75 44.91 0.56 3.16
N GLN A 76 44.83 1.87 2.99
CA GLN A 76 45.17 2.48 1.70
C GLN A 76 46.65 2.26 1.39
N SER A 77 46.93 1.65 0.24
CA SER A 77 48.28 1.44 -0.29
C SER A 77 48.20 1.43 -1.81
N ALA A 78 49.17 2.07 -2.46
CA ALA A 78 49.33 2.07 -3.91
C ALA A 78 50.08 0.83 -4.42
N GLN A 79 50.57 -0.03 -3.52
CA GLN A 79 51.28 -1.25 -3.89
C GLN A 79 50.29 -2.33 -4.36
N CYS A 80 50.72 -3.10 -5.38
CA CYS A 80 49.97 -4.26 -5.84
C CYS A 80 49.96 -5.34 -4.76
N LEU A 81 48.81 -5.96 -4.56
CA LEU A 81 48.67 -7.14 -3.74
C LEU A 81 49.27 -8.36 -4.47
N PRO A 82 49.92 -9.30 -3.75
CA PRO A 82 50.44 -10.53 -4.34
C PRO A 82 49.31 -11.56 -4.52
N ILE A 83 48.31 -11.23 -5.34
CA ILE A 83 47.14 -12.07 -5.63
C ILE A 83 46.92 -12.19 -7.13
N ALA A 84 46.45 -13.34 -7.58
CA ALA A 84 46.17 -13.62 -8.99
C ALA A 84 44.79 -13.09 -9.44
N GLY A 85 43.88 -12.85 -8.49
CA GLY A 85 42.49 -12.47 -8.78
C GLY A 85 41.65 -12.34 -7.52
N VAL A 86 40.33 -12.26 -7.71
CA VAL A 86 39.34 -12.23 -6.62
C VAL A 86 38.20 -13.18 -6.97
N TYR A 87 37.78 -14.00 -6.01
CA TYR A 87 36.59 -14.84 -6.13
C TYR A 87 35.53 -14.41 -5.13
N LEU A 88 34.25 -14.55 -5.52
CA LEU A 88 33.10 -14.26 -4.67
C LEU A 88 32.46 -15.56 -4.19
N GLN A 89 32.09 -15.64 -2.91
CA GLN A 89 31.36 -16.78 -2.34
C GLN A 89 30.23 -16.33 -1.41
N GLY A 90 29.20 -17.16 -1.25
CA GLY A 90 28.07 -16.87 -0.35
C GLY A 90 27.04 -15.89 -0.90
N ILE A 91 27.03 -15.66 -2.21
CA ILE A 91 26.07 -14.79 -2.90
C ILE A 91 24.96 -15.66 -3.49
N ASN A 92 23.73 -15.57 -2.96
CA ASN A 92 22.56 -16.26 -3.48
C ASN A 92 21.43 -15.31 -3.87
N LEU A 93 21.43 -14.08 -3.34
CA LEU A 93 20.36 -13.09 -3.55
C LEU A 93 20.61 -12.16 -4.74
N LEU A 94 21.85 -12.11 -5.24
CA LEU A 94 22.21 -11.33 -6.43
C LEU A 94 22.36 -12.26 -7.63
N SER A 95 21.77 -11.86 -8.76
CA SER A 95 21.90 -12.60 -10.00
C SER A 95 23.25 -12.36 -10.68
N PRO A 96 23.69 -13.22 -11.62
CA PRO A 96 24.89 -12.96 -12.42
C PRO A 96 24.84 -11.64 -13.20
N VAL A 97 23.64 -11.21 -13.61
CA VAL A 97 23.43 -9.91 -14.26
C VAL A 97 23.72 -8.77 -13.31
N ASP A 98 23.29 -8.87 -12.05
CA ASP A 98 23.61 -7.87 -11.02
C ASP A 98 25.11 -7.78 -10.79
N LEU A 99 25.81 -8.93 -10.69
CA LEU A 99 27.25 -8.97 -10.49
C LEU A 99 28.06 -8.44 -11.69
N SER A 100 27.51 -8.53 -12.91
CA SER A 100 28.14 -7.98 -14.11
C SER A 100 28.20 -6.44 -14.12
N THR A 101 27.47 -5.77 -13.23
CA THR A 101 27.50 -4.31 -13.07
C THR A 101 28.71 -3.81 -12.26
N LEU A 102 29.42 -4.72 -11.58
CA LEU A 102 30.61 -4.40 -10.80
C LEU A 102 31.77 -3.99 -11.72
N SER A 103 32.58 -3.03 -11.27
CA SER A 103 33.75 -2.59 -12.01
C SER A 103 34.76 -3.74 -12.14
N ALA A 104 35.25 -3.97 -13.36
CA ALA A 104 36.30 -4.95 -13.60
C ALA A 104 37.57 -4.61 -12.79
N LEU A 105 38.21 -5.64 -12.26
CA LEU A 105 39.51 -5.50 -11.61
C LEU A 105 40.63 -5.38 -12.68
N PRO A 106 41.69 -4.61 -12.42
CA PRO A 106 42.84 -4.58 -13.31
C PRO A 106 43.52 -5.95 -13.37
N GLY A 107 43.87 -6.41 -14.59
CA GLY A 107 44.47 -7.74 -14.78
C GLY A 107 45.94 -7.86 -14.37
N GLU A 108 46.68 -6.74 -14.32
CA GLU A 108 48.14 -6.75 -14.06
C GLU A 108 48.51 -6.37 -12.62
N CYS A 109 47.70 -5.53 -11.96
CA CYS A 109 47.98 -5.04 -10.61
C CYS A 109 46.67 -4.75 -9.87
N ILE A 110 46.33 -5.60 -8.89
CA ILE A 110 45.19 -5.39 -8.01
C ILE A 110 45.70 -4.72 -6.73
N SER A 111 45.26 -3.50 -6.44
CA SER A 111 45.65 -2.78 -5.22
C SER A 111 44.62 -2.92 -4.10
N ASN A 112 44.98 -2.50 -2.88
CA ASN A 112 44.01 -2.38 -1.78
C ASN A 112 42.84 -1.46 -2.13
N SER A 113 43.08 -0.41 -2.94
CA SER A 113 42.03 0.51 -3.36
C SER A 113 41.01 -0.15 -4.30
N ASP A 114 41.45 -1.09 -5.13
CA ASP A 114 40.59 -1.86 -6.04
C ASP A 114 39.70 -2.83 -5.27
N ILE A 115 40.25 -3.54 -4.28
CA ILE A 115 39.47 -4.39 -3.37
C ILE A 115 38.47 -3.57 -2.57
N ASN A 116 38.87 -2.40 -2.07
CA ASN A 116 37.99 -1.49 -1.35
C ASN A 116 36.88 -0.92 -2.25
N ARG A 117 37.18 -0.68 -3.53
CA ARG A 117 36.17 -0.28 -4.51
C ARG A 117 35.17 -1.41 -4.75
N LEU A 118 35.65 -2.61 -5.01
CA LEU A 118 34.82 -3.78 -5.27
C LEU A 118 33.90 -4.11 -4.07
N THR A 119 34.43 -4.10 -2.85
CA THR A 119 33.63 -4.32 -1.63
C THR A 119 32.58 -3.23 -1.41
N ARG A 120 32.88 -1.96 -1.69
CA ARG A 120 31.89 -0.87 -1.66
C ARG A 120 30.81 -1.04 -2.74
N GLU A 121 31.19 -1.37 -3.96
CA GLU A 121 30.25 -1.61 -5.07
C GLU A 121 29.33 -2.79 -4.76
N LEU A 122 29.87 -3.90 -4.28
CA LEU A 122 29.10 -5.08 -3.89
C LEU A 122 28.17 -4.77 -2.71
N THR A 123 28.63 -4.03 -1.71
CA THR A 123 27.78 -3.59 -0.58
C THR A 123 26.64 -2.71 -1.07
N ARG A 124 26.95 -1.73 -1.94
CA ARG A 124 25.95 -0.83 -2.53
C ARG A 124 24.93 -1.61 -3.37
N LEU A 125 25.35 -2.63 -4.10
CA LEU A 125 24.48 -3.47 -4.91
C LEU A 125 23.46 -4.22 -4.04
N TYR A 126 23.88 -4.78 -2.90
CA TYR A 126 22.95 -5.38 -1.94
C TYR A 126 21.95 -4.37 -1.37
N VAL A 127 22.42 -3.19 -0.97
CA VAL A 127 21.56 -2.13 -0.42
C VAL A 127 20.56 -1.62 -1.46
N GLN A 128 20.98 -1.40 -2.70
CA GLN A 128 20.08 -1.02 -3.80
C GLN A 128 18.98 -2.04 -4.07
N LYS A 129 19.24 -3.32 -3.78
CA LYS A 129 18.24 -4.40 -3.88
C LYS A 129 17.39 -4.55 -2.61
N GLY A 130 17.65 -3.75 -1.58
CA GLY A 130 16.94 -3.73 -0.29
C GLY A 130 17.49 -4.68 0.77
N TYR A 131 18.66 -5.29 0.56
CA TYR A 131 19.27 -6.25 1.48
C TYR A 131 20.31 -5.58 2.39
N ILE A 132 19.84 -4.84 3.38
CA ILE A 132 20.68 -4.00 4.24
C ILE A 132 21.52 -4.76 5.28
N THR A 133 21.21 -6.04 5.53
CA THR A 133 21.93 -6.88 6.52
C THR A 133 22.97 -7.81 5.90
N ALA A 134 23.26 -7.68 4.60
CA ALA A 134 24.34 -8.43 3.96
C ALA A 134 25.71 -7.92 4.44
N ARG A 135 26.59 -8.83 4.86
CA ARG A 135 27.95 -8.48 5.33
C ARG A 135 29.00 -9.14 4.46
N ILE A 136 29.92 -8.34 3.96
CA ILE A 136 31.08 -8.80 3.20
C ILE A 136 32.27 -8.98 4.13
N GLN A 137 32.99 -10.07 3.97
CA GLN A 137 34.21 -10.40 4.70
C GLN A 137 35.31 -10.77 3.71
N ILE A 138 36.51 -10.26 3.93
CA ILE A 138 37.69 -10.67 3.17
C ILE A 138 38.21 -11.97 3.81
N VAL A 139 38.32 -13.02 3.02
CA VAL A 139 38.84 -14.32 3.44
C VAL A 139 40.18 -14.61 2.77
N ARG A 140 40.89 -15.63 3.25
CA ARG A 140 42.23 -15.97 2.77
C ARG A 140 42.20 -16.37 1.28
N PRO A 141 43.30 -16.16 0.54
CA PRO A 141 43.37 -16.62 -0.83
C PRO A 141 43.17 -18.12 -0.99
N ASN A 142 42.57 -18.53 -2.11
CA ASN A 142 42.44 -19.94 -2.46
C ASN A 142 43.79 -20.52 -2.94
N SER A 143 43.81 -21.80 -3.30
CA SER A 143 45.01 -22.48 -3.82
C SER A 143 45.54 -21.91 -5.14
N GLN A 144 44.73 -21.13 -5.86
CA GLN A 144 45.10 -20.44 -7.10
C GLN A 144 45.65 -19.02 -6.83
N GLY A 145 45.73 -18.59 -5.58
CA GLY A 145 46.21 -17.26 -5.20
C GLY A 145 45.19 -16.15 -5.37
N GLU A 146 43.90 -16.47 -5.52
CA GLU A 146 42.82 -15.48 -5.65
C GLU A 146 42.28 -15.12 -4.26
N LEU A 147 42.14 -13.83 -3.97
CA LEU A 147 41.58 -13.34 -2.71
C LEU A 147 40.07 -13.60 -2.65
N GLY A 148 39.59 -14.17 -1.55
CA GLY A 148 38.15 -14.42 -1.41
C GLY A 148 37.40 -13.25 -0.79
N LEU A 149 36.24 -12.93 -1.35
CA LEU A 149 35.21 -12.11 -0.71
C LEU A 149 34.01 -13.01 -0.37
N SER A 150 33.79 -13.22 0.91
CA SER A 150 32.69 -14.02 1.43
C SER A 150 31.54 -13.13 1.88
N VAL A 151 30.34 -13.37 1.36
CA VAL A 151 29.14 -12.65 1.79
C VAL A 151 28.33 -13.52 2.74
N THR A 152 27.95 -12.95 3.87
CA THR A 152 26.91 -13.49 4.76
C THR A 152 25.64 -12.70 4.50
N GLU A 153 24.70 -13.32 3.79
CA GLU A 153 23.39 -12.75 3.50
C GLU A 153 22.50 -12.86 4.75
N GLY A 154 22.01 -11.73 5.25
CA GLY A 154 21.23 -11.70 6.47
C GLY A 154 19.78 -12.15 6.26
N PHE A 155 19.19 -12.74 7.28
CA PHE A 155 17.82 -13.24 7.28
C PHE A 155 17.06 -12.81 8.54
N ILE A 156 15.73 -12.86 8.47
CA ILE A 156 14.85 -12.58 9.60
C ILE A 156 14.83 -13.82 10.49
N GLU A 157 15.48 -13.74 11.65
CA GLU A 157 15.48 -14.84 12.63
C GLU A 157 14.14 -14.94 13.36
N LYS A 158 13.57 -13.77 13.72
CA LYS A 158 12.32 -13.68 14.46
C LYS A 158 11.67 -12.31 14.30
N ILE A 159 10.35 -12.26 14.36
CA ILE A 159 9.57 -11.02 14.46
C ILE A 159 8.86 -11.00 15.81
N GLU A 160 9.10 -9.97 16.59
CA GLU A 160 8.57 -9.84 17.95
C GLU A 160 7.96 -8.46 18.21
N GLY A 161 7.22 -8.36 19.31
CA GLY A 161 6.40 -7.20 19.61
C GLY A 161 5.03 -7.30 18.97
N GLY A 162 4.46 -6.16 18.59
CA GLY A 162 3.04 -6.05 18.25
C GLY A 162 2.15 -6.02 19.47
N ASP A 163 0.87 -5.76 19.25
CA ASP A 163 -0.18 -5.69 20.27
C ASP A 163 -1.53 -6.08 19.64
N ARG A 164 -2.65 -5.82 20.32
CA ARG A 164 -3.98 -6.07 19.74
C ARG A 164 -4.20 -5.28 18.44
N TRP A 165 -3.60 -4.11 18.28
CA TRP A 165 -3.80 -3.21 17.15
C TRP A 165 -2.81 -3.45 16.00
N VAL A 166 -1.71 -4.19 16.27
CA VAL A 166 -0.63 -4.51 15.34
C VAL A 166 -0.34 -6.01 15.40
N ASN A 167 -0.94 -6.75 14.46
CA ASN A 167 -0.81 -8.20 14.37
C ASN A 167 0.30 -8.62 13.41
N ASN A 168 1.42 -9.11 13.95
CA ASN A 168 2.61 -9.46 13.16
C ASN A 168 2.33 -10.55 12.12
N ASN A 169 1.44 -11.51 12.40
CA ASN A 169 1.16 -12.62 11.49
C ASN A 169 0.46 -12.16 10.20
N PHE A 170 -0.36 -11.10 10.30
CA PHE A 170 -1.02 -10.51 9.15
C PHE A 170 -0.15 -9.45 8.47
N LEU A 171 0.71 -8.74 9.21
CA LEU A 171 1.58 -7.71 8.64
C LEU A 171 2.82 -8.30 7.95
N PHE A 172 3.36 -9.40 8.47
CA PHE A 172 4.61 -10.03 8.01
C PHE A 172 4.44 -11.54 7.78
N PRO A 173 3.51 -11.97 6.91
CA PRO A 173 3.15 -13.39 6.77
C PRO A 173 4.32 -14.21 6.23
N GLY A 174 4.84 -15.13 7.05
CA GLY A 174 5.87 -16.08 6.66
C GLY A 174 7.18 -15.43 6.25
N LEU A 175 7.59 -14.34 6.91
CA LEU A 175 8.89 -13.69 6.69
C LEU A 175 10.00 -14.25 7.60
N GLU A 176 9.67 -14.88 8.72
CA GLU A 176 10.68 -15.56 9.55
C GLU A 176 11.39 -16.67 8.74
N GLY A 177 12.72 -16.72 8.85
CA GLY A 177 13.60 -17.58 8.08
C GLY A 177 13.94 -17.10 6.67
N LYS A 178 13.30 -16.04 6.17
CA LYS A 178 13.58 -15.48 4.82
C LYS A 178 14.69 -14.42 4.86
N PRO A 179 15.37 -14.18 3.74
CA PRO A 179 16.29 -13.05 3.58
C PRO A 179 15.63 -11.74 4.02
N LEU A 180 16.35 -10.93 4.80
CA LEU A 180 15.80 -9.67 5.27
C LEU A 180 15.84 -8.65 4.13
N LYS A 181 14.65 -8.26 3.65
CA LYS A 181 14.49 -7.24 2.62
C LYS A 181 13.70 -6.05 3.14
N LEU A 182 14.28 -4.86 3.04
CA LEU A 182 13.73 -3.62 3.58
C LEU A 182 12.32 -3.32 3.03
N SER A 183 12.10 -3.54 1.74
CA SER A 183 10.80 -3.29 1.09
C SER A 183 9.64 -4.11 1.71
N GLU A 184 9.92 -5.32 2.21
CA GLU A 184 8.92 -6.16 2.87
C GLU A 184 8.62 -5.65 4.29
N LEU A 185 9.64 -5.15 5.00
CA LEU A 185 9.49 -4.53 6.31
C LEU A 185 8.71 -3.21 6.22
N ASP A 186 9.04 -2.37 5.25
CA ASP A 186 8.31 -1.13 4.95
C ASP A 186 6.84 -1.43 4.63
N GLN A 187 6.57 -2.47 3.84
CA GLN A 187 5.21 -2.85 3.50
C GLN A 187 4.40 -3.24 4.74
N GLY A 188 4.98 -4.02 5.66
CA GLY A 188 4.29 -4.37 6.91
C GLY A 188 4.12 -3.18 7.85
N LEU A 189 5.11 -2.27 7.90
CA LEU A 189 5.03 -1.03 8.68
C LEU A 189 3.94 -0.09 8.15
N ASP A 190 3.83 0.07 6.84
CA ASP A 190 2.77 0.84 6.17
C ASP A 190 1.38 0.26 6.43
N GLN A 191 1.26 -1.07 6.51
CA GLN A 191 -0.01 -1.72 6.84
C GLN A 191 -0.39 -1.52 8.31
N ALA A 192 0.59 -1.47 9.22
CA ALA A 192 0.35 -1.17 10.63
C ALA A 192 -0.12 0.29 10.83
N ASN A 193 0.56 1.23 10.16
CA ASN A 193 0.30 2.67 10.22
C ASN A 193 -0.85 3.15 9.32
N ARG A 194 -1.45 2.24 8.54
CA ARG A 194 -2.71 2.47 7.84
C ARG A 194 -3.86 2.79 8.79
N LEU A 195 -3.79 2.24 10.01
CA LEU A 195 -4.73 2.53 11.09
C LEU A 195 -4.33 3.86 11.73
N GLN A 196 -5.23 4.83 11.71
CA GLN A 196 -4.92 6.21 12.15
C GLN A 196 -4.58 6.31 13.63
N SER A 197 -5.06 5.35 14.42
CA SER A 197 -4.75 5.23 15.84
C SER A 197 -3.37 4.64 16.11
N ASN A 198 -2.66 4.12 15.12
CA ASN A 198 -1.34 3.50 15.32
C ASN A 198 -0.21 4.43 14.89
N THR A 199 0.82 4.50 15.74
CA THR A 199 2.15 5.02 15.40
C THR A 199 3.16 3.91 15.70
N THR A 200 3.29 3.00 14.75
CA THR A 200 4.20 1.86 14.79
C THR A 200 5.58 2.24 14.28
N LYS A 201 6.59 1.77 14.99
CA LYS A 201 8.00 1.82 14.60
C LYS A 201 8.58 0.42 14.61
N LEU A 202 9.55 0.21 13.73
CA LEU A 202 10.28 -1.04 13.57
C LEU A 202 11.76 -0.79 13.88
N ASN A 203 12.37 -1.69 14.65
CA ASN A 203 13.81 -1.74 14.84
C ASN A 203 14.36 -3.09 14.39
N ILE A 204 15.54 -3.07 13.77
CA ILE A 204 16.27 -4.28 13.37
C ILE A 204 17.37 -4.49 14.40
N LEU A 205 17.25 -5.56 15.19
CA LEU A 205 18.18 -5.93 16.24
C LEU A 205 19.03 -7.13 15.77
N PRO A 206 20.28 -7.27 16.23
CA PRO A 206 21.07 -8.47 15.95
C PRO A 206 20.41 -9.71 16.55
N GLY A 207 20.35 -10.79 15.77
CA GLY A 207 19.90 -12.10 16.21
C GLY A 207 20.97 -12.91 16.94
N ARG A 208 20.64 -14.16 17.27
CA ARG A 208 21.57 -15.10 17.91
C ARG A 208 22.37 -15.89 16.89
N GLN A 209 21.80 -16.14 15.72
CA GLN A 209 22.45 -16.86 14.64
C GLN A 209 23.29 -15.90 13.78
N VAL A 210 24.37 -16.41 13.19
CA VAL A 210 25.18 -15.63 12.25
C VAL A 210 24.33 -15.25 11.05
N GLY A 211 24.22 -13.96 10.75
CA GLY A 211 23.33 -13.42 9.72
C GLY A 211 21.87 -13.26 10.16
N GLY A 212 21.48 -13.74 11.34
CA GLY A 212 20.14 -13.59 11.88
C GLY A 212 19.88 -12.18 12.40
N SER A 213 18.68 -11.66 12.15
CA SER A 213 18.19 -10.38 12.67
C SER A 213 16.82 -10.54 13.31
N ILE A 214 16.59 -9.86 14.44
CA ILE A 214 15.29 -9.82 15.13
C ILE A 214 14.60 -8.51 14.77
N ILE A 215 13.38 -8.61 14.25
CA ILE A 215 12.53 -7.46 13.92
C ILE A 215 11.66 -7.14 15.13
N SER A 216 11.88 -6.00 15.76
CA SER A 216 11.15 -5.57 16.95
C SER A 216 10.17 -4.46 16.62
N LEU A 217 8.87 -4.73 16.77
CA LEU A 217 7.79 -3.79 16.53
C LEU A 217 7.37 -3.11 17.82
N ARG A 218 7.25 -1.77 17.78
CA ARG A 218 6.73 -0.96 18.88
C ARG A 218 5.63 -0.06 18.38
N ASN A 219 4.42 -0.23 18.91
CA ASN A 219 3.28 0.60 18.58
C ASN A 219 2.99 1.58 19.71
N GLN A 220 2.74 2.84 19.35
CA GLN A 220 2.08 3.81 20.21
C GLN A 220 0.67 3.98 19.67
N HIS A 221 -0.34 3.66 20.48
CA HIS A 221 -1.73 3.65 20.05
C HIS A 221 -2.54 4.75 20.74
N ASP A 222 -3.31 5.48 19.94
CA ASP A 222 -4.26 6.50 20.38
C ASP A 222 -5.68 5.91 20.51
N ARG A 223 -6.74 6.68 20.29
CA ARG A 223 -8.12 6.16 20.33
C ARG A 223 -8.37 5.38 19.04
N PRO A 224 -8.83 4.12 19.11
CA PRO A 224 -9.05 3.28 17.92
C PRO A 224 -10.26 3.72 17.10
N TRP A 225 -10.98 4.77 17.49
CA TRP A 225 -12.18 5.21 16.81
C TRP A 225 -12.13 6.71 16.51
N LEU A 226 -12.73 7.09 15.39
CA LEU A 226 -12.91 8.47 14.98
C LEU A 226 -14.35 8.65 14.51
N ILE A 227 -14.99 9.74 14.94
CA ILE A 227 -16.31 10.14 14.47
C ILE A 227 -16.19 11.55 13.91
N THR A 228 -16.58 11.73 12.66
CA THR A 228 -16.67 13.05 12.00
C THR A 228 -18.10 13.28 11.54
N ALA A 229 -18.53 14.53 11.58
CA ALA A 229 -19.82 14.94 11.03
C ALA A 229 -19.64 16.26 10.28
N ASP A 230 -20.33 16.38 9.14
CA ASP A 230 -20.30 17.57 8.31
C ASP A 230 -21.68 17.84 7.70
N ILE A 231 -21.89 19.10 7.32
CA ILE A 231 -23.11 19.55 6.67
C ILE A 231 -22.70 20.36 5.44
N ASP A 232 -23.29 20.02 4.30
CA ASP A 232 -23.04 20.69 3.02
C ASP A 232 -24.37 20.95 2.28
N ASN A 233 -24.29 21.71 1.18
CA ASN A 233 -25.44 22.00 0.31
C ASN A 233 -25.33 21.35 -1.08
N TYR A 234 -24.55 20.26 -1.21
CA TYR A 234 -24.32 19.53 -2.46
C TYR A 234 -25.45 18.54 -2.81
N GLY A 235 -26.53 18.51 -2.03
CA GLY A 235 -27.71 17.69 -2.30
C GLY A 235 -28.52 18.16 -3.50
N GLN A 236 -29.43 17.31 -3.96
CA GLN A 236 -30.26 17.57 -5.15
C GLN A 236 -31.43 18.49 -4.81
N LYS A 237 -31.85 19.32 -5.77
CA LYS A 237 -33.09 20.11 -5.62
C LYS A 237 -34.32 19.24 -5.36
N ILE A 238 -34.39 18.03 -5.92
CA ILE A 238 -35.57 17.17 -5.84
C ILE A 238 -35.64 16.32 -4.56
N THR A 239 -34.50 15.93 -3.97
CA THR A 239 -34.44 15.13 -2.73
C THR A 239 -34.04 15.93 -1.49
N GLY A 240 -33.51 17.16 -1.65
CA GLY A 240 -33.07 18.04 -0.57
C GLY A 240 -31.65 18.55 -0.82
N LYS A 241 -31.43 19.87 -0.69
CA LYS A 241 -30.12 20.48 -0.99
C LYS A 241 -29.13 20.29 0.14
N TRP A 242 -29.61 20.38 1.38
CA TRP A 242 -28.76 20.28 2.56
C TRP A 242 -28.55 18.81 2.93
N LEU A 243 -27.30 18.38 2.99
CA LEU A 243 -26.89 17.04 3.39
C LEU A 243 -26.15 17.11 4.71
N ALA A 244 -26.48 16.20 5.62
CA ALA A 244 -25.66 15.87 6.77
C ALA A 244 -24.95 14.54 6.51
N ARG A 245 -23.65 14.51 6.79
CA ARG A 245 -22.81 13.33 6.71
C ARG A 245 -22.24 13.02 8.08
N ALA A 246 -22.13 11.73 8.38
CA ALA A 246 -21.46 11.24 9.56
C ALA A 246 -20.61 10.02 9.18
N THR A 247 -19.34 10.05 9.55
CA THR A 247 -18.42 8.93 9.36
C THR A 247 -17.95 8.45 10.73
N ALA A 248 -18.06 7.15 10.97
CA ALA A 248 -17.48 6.49 12.13
C ALA A 248 -16.47 5.45 11.65
N THR A 249 -15.25 5.48 12.19
CA THR A 249 -14.22 4.49 11.91
C THR A 249 -13.83 3.75 13.17
N LEU A 250 -13.39 2.51 13.01
CA LEU A 250 -12.86 1.68 14.08
C LEU A 250 -11.66 0.88 13.55
N ASP A 251 -10.53 1.08 14.20
CA ASP A 251 -9.26 0.45 13.94
C ASP A 251 -9.16 -0.85 14.74
N SER A 252 -8.65 -1.90 14.08
CA SER A 252 -8.51 -3.28 14.52
C SER A 252 -9.59 -3.87 15.46
N PRO A 253 -10.88 -3.88 15.05
CA PRO A 253 -11.94 -4.46 15.87
C PRO A 253 -11.67 -5.94 16.23
N PHE A 254 -11.12 -6.72 15.31
CA PHE A 254 -10.83 -8.15 15.51
C PHE A 254 -9.38 -8.46 15.89
N GLY A 255 -8.53 -7.44 16.02
CA GLY A 255 -7.13 -7.60 16.37
C GLY A 255 -6.26 -8.18 15.25
N LEU A 256 -6.65 -7.96 13.99
CA LEU A 256 -5.97 -8.48 12.79
C LEU A 256 -5.27 -7.37 12.00
N SER A 257 -4.99 -6.22 12.62
CA SER A 257 -4.63 -4.96 11.93
C SER A 257 -5.70 -4.54 10.90
N ASP A 258 -6.94 -4.93 11.16
CA ASP A 258 -8.12 -4.71 10.34
C ASP A 258 -8.75 -3.32 10.56
N PHE A 259 -9.70 -2.92 9.73
CA PHE A 259 -10.36 -1.63 9.86
C PHE A 259 -11.81 -1.69 9.38
N VAL A 260 -12.68 -0.96 10.07
CA VAL A 260 -14.08 -0.73 9.71
C VAL A 260 -14.35 0.76 9.53
N SER A 261 -15.15 1.14 8.53
CA SER A 261 -15.74 2.47 8.41
C SER A 261 -17.22 2.38 8.05
N LEU A 262 -18.04 3.15 8.76
CA LEU A 262 -19.45 3.37 8.47
C LEU A 262 -19.63 4.84 8.07
N ASN A 263 -20.19 5.07 6.88
CA ASN A 263 -20.53 6.39 6.36
C ASN A 263 -22.05 6.49 6.23
N ILE A 264 -22.62 7.54 6.79
CA ILE A 264 -24.05 7.83 6.78
C ILE A 264 -24.24 9.19 6.13
N ASN A 265 -25.05 9.25 5.08
CA ASN A 265 -25.42 10.49 4.41
C ASN A 265 -26.94 10.62 4.45
N SER A 266 -27.46 11.76 4.89
CA SER A 266 -28.89 12.04 4.89
C SER A 266 -29.18 13.49 4.54
N THR A 267 -30.22 13.74 3.76
CA THR A 267 -30.77 15.09 3.58
C THR A 267 -31.36 15.62 4.90
N LEU A 268 -31.21 16.92 5.14
CA LEU A 268 -31.75 17.63 6.31
C LEU A 268 -33.18 18.17 6.11
N GLU A 269 -33.69 18.11 4.88
CA GLU A 269 -35.08 18.50 4.58
C GLU A 269 -36.09 17.63 5.34
N ASN A 270 -37.31 18.15 5.53
CA ASN A 270 -38.38 17.40 6.20
C ASN A 270 -38.67 16.08 5.45
N PRO A 271 -38.48 14.90 6.08
CA PRO A 271 -38.62 13.59 5.44
C PRO A 271 -40.02 13.32 4.89
N THR A 272 -41.04 14.03 5.36
CA THR A 272 -42.43 13.91 4.89
C THR A 272 -42.65 14.52 3.49
N HIS A 273 -41.73 15.37 3.02
CA HIS A 273 -41.79 15.98 1.70
C HIS A 273 -40.83 15.35 0.69
N ARG A 274 -39.59 15.11 1.10
CA ARG A 274 -38.53 14.50 0.28
C ARG A 274 -37.34 14.10 1.15
N TYR A 275 -36.65 13.04 0.77
CA TYR A 275 -35.37 12.69 1.38
C TYR A 275 -34.44 11.92 0.44
N SER A 276 -33.15 11.94 0.75
CA SER A 276 -32.17 10.97 0.25
C SER A 276 -31.30 10.51 1.42
N ARG A 277 -31.13 9.19 1.55
CA ARG A 277 -30.36 8.54 2.61
C ARG A 277 -29.47 7.48 2.02
N ALA A 278 -28.22 7.42 2.46
CA ALA A 278 -27.26 6.40 2.07
C ALA A 278 -26.42 5.96 3.28
N TYR A 279 -26.17 4.66 3.36
CA TYR A 279 -25.36 4.03 4.39
C TYR A 279 -24.32 3.15 3.69
N THR A 280 -23.04 3.36 3.98
CA THR A 280 -21.95 2.62 3.37
C THR A 280 -21.03 2.08 4.45
N LEU A 281 -20.90 0.76 4.51
CA LEU A 281 -19.98 0.03 5.37
C LEU A 281 -18.79 -0.44 4.53
N LEU A 282 -17.57 -0.23 5.03
CA LEU A 282 -16.34 -0.79 4.47
C LEU A 282 -15.58 -1.53 5.57
N TYR A 283 -15.11 -2.73 5.25
CA TYR A 283 -14.16 -3.49 6.04
C TYR A 283 -12.89 -3.74 5.23
N SER A 284 -11.72 -3.69 5.86
CA SER A 284 -10.44 -3.94 5.20
C SER A 284 -9.49 -4.73 6.10
N LEU A 285 -8.83 -5.74 5.54
CA LEU A 285 -7.94 -6.69 6.20
C LEU A 285 -6.61 -6.79 5.43
N PRO A 286 -5.46 -6.46 6.04
CA PRO A 286 -4.16 -6.62 5.40
C PRO A 286 -3.63 -8.05 5.53
N TYR A 287 -2.82 -8.50 4.58
CA TYR A 287 -2.04 -9.74 4.64
C TYR A 287 -0.72 -9.56 3.88
N GLY A 288 0.31 -9.03 4.54
CA GLY A 288 1.58 -8.65 3.94
C GLY A 288 1.41 -7.62 2.83
N ALA A 289 1.78 -8.00 1.61
CA ALA A 289 1.63 -7.17 0.41
C ALA A 289 0.19 -7.12 -0.15
N LEU A 290 -0.74 -7.92 0.39
CA LEU A 290 -2.15 -7.93 -0.02
C LEU A 290 -3.01 -7.12 0.95
N THR A 291 -4.05 -6.46 0.42
CA THR A 291 -5.12 -5.85 1.22
C THR A 291 -6.47 -6.29 0.65
N PHE A 292 -7.27 -6.97 1.47
CA PHE A 292 -8.63 -7.36 1.11
C PHE A 292 -9.62 -6.35 1.66
N SER A 293 -10.53 -5.87 0.83
CA SER A 293 -11.57 -4.91 1.23
C SER A 293 -12.95 -5.40 0.79
N GLY A 294 -13.93 -5.31 1.69
CA GLY A 294 -15.33 -5.61 1.41
C GLY A 294 -16.20 -4.43 1.76
N PHE A 295 -17.17 -4.10 0.90
CA PHE A 295 -18.09 -3.00 1.14
C PHE A 295 -19.55 -3.38 0.87
N ALA A 296 -20.44 -2.74 1.61
CA ALA A 296 -21.88 -2.83 1.44
C ALA A 296 -22.47 -1.42 1.52
N SER A 297 -23.38 -1.11 0.60
CA SER A 297 -24.01 0.20 0.51
C SER A 297 -25.49 0.07 0.25
N VAL A 298 -26.30 0.78 1.04
CA VAL A 298 -27.75 0.84 0.87
C VAL A 298 -28.15 2.30 0.80
N SER A 299 -28.90 2.64 -0.25
CA SER A 299 -29.45 3.97 -0.45
C SER A 299 -30.94 3.91 -0.69
N SER A 300 -31.63 4.95 -0.25
CA SER A 300 -33.06 5.12 -0.45
C SER A 300 -33.38 6.58 -0.63
N TYR A 301 -34.30 6.88 -1.55
CA TYR A 301 -34.79 8.23 -1.75
C TYR A 301 -36.30 8.26 -1.87
N ASP A 302 -36.85 9.43 -1.57
CA ASP A 302 -38.24 9.80 -1.75
C ASP A 302 -38.27 11.25 -2.26
N ALA A 303 -38.98 11.46 -3.36
CA ALA A 303 -39.04 12.72 -4.07
C ALA A 303 -40.45 12.93 -4.61
N HIS A 304 -40.97 14.15 -4.45
CA HIS A 304 -42.24 14.55 -5.04
C HIS A 304 -41.95 15.43 -6.26
N GLN A 305 -42.45 15.01 -7.44
CA GLN A 305 -42.32 15.77 -8.67
C GLN A 305 -43.65 16.41 -9.04
N LEU A 306 -43.64 17.72 -9.25
CA LEU A 306 -44.76 18.45 -9.83
C LEU A 306 -44.77 18.22 -11.35
N LEU A 307 -45.85 17.63 -11.85
CA LEU A 307 -46.22 17.59 -13.26
C LEU A 307 -47.29 18.67 -13.50
N GLN A 308 -47.59 18.98 -14.77
CA GLN A 308 -48.44 20.11 -15.17
C GLN A 308 -49.79 20.21 -14.41
N SER A 309 -50.35 19.10 -13.93
CA SER A 309 -51.58 19.09 -13.11
C SER A 309 -51.60 18.08 -11.95
N THR A 310 -50.51 17.35 -11.68
CA THR A 310 -50.49 16.26 -10.68
C THR A 310 -49.15 16.21 -9.95
N VAL A 311 -49.15 15.84 -8.67
CA VAL A 311 -47.93 15.53 -7.90
C VAL A 311 -47.71 14.03 -7.95
N SER A 312 -46.59 13.61 -8.53
CA SER A 312 -46.19 12.21 -8.58
C SER A 312 -45.09 11.93 -7.57
N LYS A 313 -45.26 10.85 -6.82
CA LYS A 313 -44.27 10.36 -5.86
C LYS A 313 -43.27 9.43 -6.55
N LEU A 314 -41.98 9.74 -6.42
CA LEU A 314 -40.86 8.93 -6.89
C LEU A 314 -40.10 8.41 -5.69
N ASN A 315 -40.00 7.10 -5.54
CA ASN A 315 -39.17 6.47 -4.53
C ASN A 315 -38.32 5.36 -5.14
N GLY A 316 -37.22 5.05 -4.47
CA GLY A 316 -36.33 4.01 -4.92
C GLY A 316 -35.42 3.56 -3.79
N ARG A 317 -35.02 2.29 -3.86
CA ARG A 317 -34.01 1.71 -2.98
C ARG A 317 -32.96 1.03 -3.84
N THR A 318 -31.71 1.22 -3.50
CA THR A 318 -30.60 0.61 -4.21
C THR A 318 -29.61 0.02 -3.22
N GLN A 319 -29.06 -1.14 -3.57
CA GLN A 319 -28.09 -1.85 -2.76
C GLN A 319 -26.86 -2.14 -3.62
N GLN A 320 -25.70 -2.21 -2.99
CA GLN A 320 -24.46 -2.52 -3.67
C GLN A 320 -23.55 -3.26 -2.71
N TYR A 321 -22.92 -4.32 -3.19
CA TYR A 321 -21.94 -5.10 -2.45
C TYR A 321 -20.70 -5.23 -3.30
N GLY A 322 -19.53 -5.21 -2.71
CA GLY A 322 -18.31 -5.43 -3.46
C GLY A 322 -17.17 -5.98 -2.63
N LEU A 323 -16.28 -6.66 -3.34
CA LEU A 323 -15.04 -7.22 -2.82
C LEU A 323 -13.91 -6.68 -3.69
N ARG A 324 -12.83 -6.25 -3.05
CA ARG A 324 -11.63 -5.71 -3.68
C ARG A 324 -10.38 -6.35 -3.08
N SER A 325 -9.39 -6.60 -3.91
CA SER A 325 -8.06 -7.03 -3.51
C SER A 325 -7.03 -6.10 -4.13
N ASP A 326 -6.10 -5.60 -3.32
CA ASP A 326 -4.97 -4.76 -3.73
C ASP A 326 -3.67 -5.50 -3.41
N TYR A 327 -2.81 -5.69 -4.41
CA TYR A 327 -1.52 -6.40 -4.28
C TYR A 327 -0.37 -5.46 -4.67
N VAL A 328 0.55 -5.20 -3.74
CA VAL A 328 1.80 -4.48 -4.02
C VAL A 328 2.85 -5.48 -4.50
N PHE A 329 3.14 -5.49 -5.79
CA PHE A 329 4.07 -6.47 -6.38
C PHE A 329 5.49 -5.94 -6.50
N PHE A 330 5.68 -4.62 -6.46
CA PHE A 330 6.99 -3.99 -6.50
C PHE A 330 7.02 -2.76 -5.60
N ARG A 331 8.12 -2.59 -4.88
CA ARG A 331 8.38 -1.47 -3.98
C ARG A 331 9.88 -1.25 -3.81
N ASP A 332 10.29 0.01 -3.89
CA ASP A 332 11.59 0.51 -3.47
C ASP A 332 11.43 1.87 -2.76
N SER A 333 12.52 2.65 -2.64
CA SER A 333 12.53 3.96 -2.00
C SER A 333 11.72 5.03 -2.75
N ASP A 334 11.57 4.90 -4.08
CA ASP A 334 11.03 5.94 -4.96
C ASP A 334 9.71 5.53 -5.65
N GLN A 335 9.41 4.24 -5.72
CA GLN A 335 8.31 3.68 -6.49
C GLN A 335 7.58 2.58 -5.74
N ILE A 336 6.25 2.59 -5.87
CA ILE A 336 5.35 1.53 -5.41
C ILE A 336 4.43 1.17 -6.56
N ASP A 337 4.48 -0.06 -7.03
CA ASP A 337 3.58 -0.58 -8.04
C ASP A 337 2.61 -1.60 -7.45
N SER A 338 1.34 -1.43 -7.81
CA SER A 338 0.25 -2.26 -7.28
C SER A 338 -0.69 -2.73 -8.38
N LEU A 339 -1.26 -3.91 -8.21
CA LEU A 339 -2.38 -4.41 -8.99
C LEU A 339 -3.63 -4.49 -8.11
N SER A 340 -4.77 -3.98 -8.59
CA SER A 340 -6.04 -4.04 -7.87
C SER A 340 -7.13 -4.70 -8.71
N GLY A 341 -7.93 -5.57 -8.10
CA GLY A 341 -9.11 -6.18 -8.70
C GLY A 341 -10.34 -5.93 -7.83
N GLN A 342 -11.48 -5.59 -8.44
CA GLN A 342 -12.74 -5.35 -7.73
C GLN A 342 -13.91 -6.02 -8.44
N LEU A 343 -14.71 -6.76 -7.67
CA LEU A 343 -16.00 -7.30 -8.06
C LEU A 343 -17.11 -6.52 -7.36
N THR A 344 -18.19 -6.22 -8.07
CA THR A 344 -19.30 -5.44 -7.53
C THR A 344 -20.63 -6.02 -8.01
N TYR A 345 -21.53 -6.27 -7.08
CA TYR A 345 -22.91 -6.69 -7.29
C TYR A 345 -23.86 -5.55 -6.92
N ARG A 346 -24.91 -5.34 -7.71
CA ARG A 346 -25.85 -4.21 -7.61
C ARG A 346 -27.28 -4.68 -7.71
#